data_AF-A0A2T0KEJ9-F1
#
_entry.id   AF-A0A2T0KEJ9-F1
#
_cell.length_a   1.000
_cell.length_b   1.000
_cell.length_c   1.000
_cell.angle_alpha   90.00
_cell.angle_beta   90.00
_cell.angle_gamma   90.00
#
_symmetry.space_group_name_H-M   'P 1'
#
loop_
_entity.id
_entity.type
_entity.pdbx_description
1 polymer ?
#
loop_
_entity_poly.entity_id
_entity_poly.type
_entity_poly.pdbx_seq_one_letter_code
_entity_poly.pdbx_strand_id
1 'polypeptide(L)'
;MRPMPPAVAVTVQSEAQPVMNQNRGACLPESSASLSLERARAHVATLQRELFAVEQALLDGRALTRALSGRRWVYVGGRPSINAVLRALVEAAGGEFVHHTGTIDDDGRAEGFAALLSGAYRVLCPLDLIDPDSLVALRRLCARHRAPWSALRSSSVTSFIAGVLRARPAQPHGVVAASRFCLRHG
;
A
#
# COMPACT_ATOMS: atom_id res chain seq x y z
N MET A 1 59.33 13.39 -40.44
CA MET A 1 58.47 12.78 -39.41
C MET A 1 59.14 13.02 -38.07
N ARG A 2 58.55 13.85 -37.21
CA ARG A 2 59.12 14.25 -35.90
C ARG A 2 58.79 13.18 -34.85
N PRO A 3 59.75 12.75 -34.00
CA PRO A 3 59.49 11.80 -32.92
C PRO A 3 58.77 12.48 -31.73
N MET A 4 57.84 11.75 -31.09
CA MET A 4 57.19 12.16 -29.84
C MET A 4 58.18 12.09 -28.66
N PRO A 5 58.07 13.00 -27.67
CA PRO A 5 58.82 12.88 -26.43
C PRO A 5 58.23 11.82 -25.48
N PRO A 6 59.05 11.19 -24.62
CA PRO A 6 58.63 10.11 -23.72
C PRO A 6 57.85 10.61 -22.49
N ALA A 7 57.01 9.73 -21.96
CA ALA A 7 56.18 9.94 -20.78
C ALA A 7 57.04 10.16 -19.50
N VAL A 8 56.75 11.23 -18.78
CA VAL A 8 57.38 11.56 -17.49
C VAL A 8 56.77 10.67 -16.40
N ALA A 9 57.60 9.82 -15.80
CA ALA A 9 57.29 9.07 -14.61
C ALA A 9 57.38 10.01 -13.39
N VAL A 10 56.27 10.13 -12.63
CA VAL A 10 56.28 10.79 -11.33
C VAL A 10 56.50 9.72 -10.27
N THR A 11 57.68 9.73 -9.67
CA THR A 11 58.02 8.97 -8.46
C THR A 11 57.40 9.64 -7.24
N VAL A 12 56.64 8.86 -6.48
CA VAL A 12 56.16 9.26 -5.14
C VAL A 12 57.24 8.89 -4.14
N GLN A 13 57.79 9.88 -3.46
CA GLN A 13 58.54 9.69 -2.21
C GLN A 13 57.91 10.54 -1.11
N SER A 14 57.77 9.94 0.07
CA SER A 14 57.96 10.52 1.41
C SER A 14 57.07 9.74 2.39
N GLU A 15 57.64 8.70 3.00
CA GLU A 15 58.18 8.69 4.37
C GLU A 15 57.10 8.35 5.41
N ALA A 16 57.26 7.16 5.99
CA ALA A 16 56.55 6.73 7.18
C ALA A 16 57.30 7.24 8.42
N GLN A 17 56.59 7.88 9.35
CA GLN A 17 56.90 7.74 10.78
C GLN A 17 55.61 7.60 11.60
N PRO A 18 55.60 6.77 12.65
CA PRO A 18 54.39 6.33 13.32
C PRO A 18 54.06 7.26 14.48
N VAL A 19 52.83 7.79 14.51
CA VAL A 19 52.29 8.45 15.71
C VAL A 19 51.18 7.57 16.27
N MET A 20 51.49 6.92 17.39
CA MET A 20 50.54 6.20 18.23
C MET A 20 49.46 7.19 18.72
N ASN A 21 48.27 7.16 18.12
CA ASN A 21 47.08 7.77 18.69
C ASN A 21 46.11 6.68 19.14
N GLN A 22 46.09 6.43 20.45
CA GLN A 22 45.15 5.54 21.10
C GLN A 22 43.77 6.21 21.22
N ASN A 23 42.78 5.53 20.63
CA ASN A 23 41.34 5.59 20.89
C ASN A 23 40.55 6.84 20.50
N ARG A 24 39.67 6.67 19.50
CA ARG A 24 38.21 6.88 19.64
C ARG A 24 37.43 6.18 18.50
N GLY A 25 36.83 5.03 18.85
CA GLY A 25 35.72 4.33 18.20
C GLY A 25 35.41 4.61 16.73
N ALA A 26 35.96 3.78 15.83
CA ALA A 26 35.32 3.54 14.54
C ALA A 26 34.06 2.68 14.78
N CYS A 27 32.88 3.28 14.69
CA CYS A 27 31.63 2.54 14.68
C CYS A 27 30.64 3.18 13.69
N LEU A 28 30.23 2.36 12.70
CA LEU A 28 28.97 2.40 11.94
C LEU A 28 28.87 3.18 10.60
N PRO A 29 29.49 2.69 9.52
CA PRO A 29 28.95 2.83 8.17
C PRO A 29 28.23 1.56 7.66
N GLU A 30 28.51 0.36 8.22
CA GLU A 30 27.91 -0.90 7.75
C GLU A 30 26.42 -1.04 8.10
N SER A 31 25.97 -0.47 9.21
CA SER A 31 24.58 -0.57 9.69
C SER A 31 23.59 0.15 8.75
N SER A 32 23.93 1.36 8.27
CA SER A 32 23.03 2.12 7.39
C SER A 32 22.91 1.51 6.00
N ALA A 33 24.02 0.98 5.45
CA ALA A 33 24.04 0.26 4.18
C ALA A 33 23.24 -1.05 4.27
N SER A 34 23.41 -1.81 5.35
CA SER A 34 22.68 -3.06 5.59
C SER A 34 21.16 -2.81 5.72
N LEU A 35 20.76 -1.81 6.51
CA LEU A 35 19.35 -1.43 6.64
C LEU A 35 18.75 -0.95 5.32
N SER A 36 19.52 -0.21 4.51
CA SER A 36 19.07 0.25 3.19
C SER A 36 18.87 -0.92 2.24
N LEU A 37 19.77 -1.90 2.25
CA LEU A 37 19.65 -3.14 1.46
C LEU A 37 18.45 -3.98 1.91
N GLU A 38 18.22 -4.13 3.20
CA GLU A 38 17.06 -4.83 3.73
C GLU A 38 15.74 -4.16 3.32
N ARG A 39 15.66 -2.82 3.42
CA ARG A 39 14.52 -2.05 2.92
C ARG A 39 14.30 -2.25 1.43
N ALA A 40 15.37 -2.21 0.64
CA ALA A 40 15.29 -2.45 -0.81
C ALA A 40 14.79 -3.87 -1.12
N ARG A 41 15.30 -4.90 -0.42
CA ARG A 41 14.85 -6.29 -0.54
C ARG A 41 13.38 -6.44 -0.19
N ALA A 42 12.94 -5.84 0.92
CA ALA A 42 11.54 -5.84 1.33
C ALA A 42 10.63 -5.12 0.30
N HIS A 43 11.13 -4.05 -0.31
CA HIS A 43 10.44 -3.33 -1.37
C HIS A 43 10.29 -4.20 -2.63
N VAL A 44 11.38 -4.82 -3.11
CA VAL A 44 11.36 -5.74 -4.26
C VAL A 44 10.41 -6.92 -4.01
N ALA A 45 10.48 -7.54 -2.84
CA ALA A 45 9.58 -8.64 -2.49
C ALA A 45 8.10 -8.22 -2.51
N THR A 46 7.80 -6.96 -2.13
CA THR A 46 6.44 -6.42 -2.21
C THR A 46 5.99 -6.23 -3.66
N LEU A 47 6.85 -5.67 -4.51
CA LEU A 47 6.58 -5.50 -5.94
C LEU A 47 6.36 -6.84 -6.64
N GLN A 48 7.21 -7.84 -6.37
CA GLN A 48 7.07 -9.18 -6.93
C GLN A 48 5.72 -9.82 -6.59
N ARG A 49 5.26 -9.67 -5.34
CA ARG A 49 3.93 -10.15 -4.95
C ARG A 49 2.80 -9.41 -5.67
N GLU A 50 2.94 -8.11 -5.93
CA GLU A 50 1.93 -7.33 -6.66
C GLU A 50 1.86 -7.77 -8.12
N LEU A 51 3.03 -7.90 -8.76
CA LEU A 51 3.14 -8.39 -10.12
C LEU A 51 2.52 -9.77 -10.26
N PHE A 52 2.88 -10.71 -9.38
CA PHE A 52 2.31 -12.06 -9.38
C PHE A 52 0.78 -12.05 -9.29
N ALA A 53 0.20 -11.21 -8.41
CA ALA A 53 -1.25 -11.12 -8.30
C ALA A 53 -1.92 -10.60 -9.59
N VAL A 54 -1.29 -9.64 -10.26
CA VAL A 54 -1.78 -9.12 -11.55
C VAL A 54 -1.61 -10.13 -12.66
N GLU A 55 -0.49 -10.84 -12.75
CA GLU A 55 -0.29 -11.93 -13.69
C GLU A 55 -1.38 -13.00 -13.56
N GLN A 56 -1.71 -13.41 -12.33
CA GLN A 56 -2.82 -14.34 -12.10
C GLN A 56 -4.16 -13.78 -12.58
N ALA A 57 -4.40 -12.47 -12.44
CA ALA A 57 -5.58 -11.79 -12.97
C ALA A 57 -5.64 -11.79 -14.50
N LEU A 58 -4.48 -11.67 -15.16
CA LEU A 58 -4.37 -11.73 -16.62
C LEU A 58 -4.57 -13.17 -17.13
N LEU A 59 -4.05 -14.16 -16.41
CA LEU A 59 -4.21 -15.58 -16.74
C LEU A 59 -5.67 -16.04 -16.54
N ASP A 60 -6.31 -15.58 -15.47
CA ASP A 60 -7.73 -15.77 -15.22
C ASP A 60 -8.48 -14.44 -15.39
N GLY A 61 -8.80 -14.11 -16.65
CA GLY A 61 -9.48 -12.86 -17.01
C GLY A 61 -10.84 -12.63 -16.34
N ARG A 62 -11.41 -13.63 -15.64
CA ARG A 62 -12.64 -13.49 -14.84
C ARG A 62 -12.37 -13.40 -13.33
N ALA A 63 -11.15 -13.65 -12.85
CA ALA A 63 -10.81 -13.60 -11.43
C ALA A 63 -11.11 -12.23 -10.83
N LEU A 64 -10.69 -11.16 -11.52
CA LEU A 64 -10.93 -9.79 -11.08
C LEU A 64 -12.43 -9.47 -11.07
N THR A 65 -13.15 -9.80 -12.13
CA THR A 65 -14.61 -9.60 -12.20
C THR A 65 -15.32 -10.32 -11.06
N ARG A 66 -15.01 -11.60 -10.80
CA ARG A 66 -15.57 -12.36 -9.67
C ARG A 66 -15.19 -11.78 -8.32
N ALA A 67 -13.99 -11.25 -8.19
CA ALA A 67 -13.54 -10.62 -6.95
C ALA A 67 -14.27 -9.30 -6.68
N LEU A 68 -14.77 -8.60 -7.69
CA LEU A 68 -15.43 -7.31 -7.56
C LEU A 68 -16.97 -7.39 -7.52
N SER A 69 -17.54 -8.32 -8.28
CA SER A 69 -18.97 -8.43 -8.50
C SER A 69 -19.76 -8.57 -7.19
N GLY A 70 -20.84 -7.77 -7.06
CA GLY A 70 -21.74 -7.79 -5.92
C GLY A 70 -21.12 -7.33 -4.59
N ARG A 71 -19.94 -6.70 -4.63
CA ARG A 71 -19.22 -6.25 -3.42
C ARG A 71 -19.04 -4.74 -3.43
N ARG A 72 -19.17 -4.16 -2.23
CA ARG A 72 -18.94 -2.73 -1.97
C ARG A 72 -17.50 -2.47 -1.54
N TRP A 73 -16.76 -1.75 -2.37
CA TRP A 73 -15.37 -1.39 -2.13
C TRP A 73 -15.28 0.07 -1.73
N VAL A 74 -14.69 0.33 -0.57
CA VAL A 74 -14.40 1.71 -0.13
C VAL A 74 -12.93 1.98 -0.42
N TYR A 75 -12.63 3.06 -1.12
CA TYR A 75 -11.28 3.49 -1.44
C TYR A 75 -11.01 4.85 -0.78
N VAL A 76 -9.91 4.96 -0.05
CA VAL A 76 -9.58 6.15 0.75
C VAL A 76 -8.35 6.84 0.16
N GLY A 77 -8.49 8.11 -0.22
CA GLY A 77 -7.40 8.91 -0.82
C GLY A 77 -7.16 8.58 -2.29
N GLY A 78 -5.89 8.45 -2.66
CA GLY A 78 -5.47 8.16 -4.03
C GLY A 78 -5.48 9.35 -4.98
N ARG A 79 -5.24 9.08 -6.27
CA ARG A 79 -5.14 10.10 -7.32
C ARG A 79 -6.46 10.22 -8.06
N PRO A 80 -7.03 11.43 -8.26
CA PRO A 80 -8.33 11.60 -8.93
C PRO A 80 -8.43 10.90 -10.29
N SER A 81 -7.38 10.98 -11.12
CA SER A 81 -7.31 10.32 -12.42
C SER A 81 -7.38 8.79 -12.31
N ILE A 82 -6.71 8.20 -11.32
CA ILE A 82 -6.74 6.76 -11.07
C ILE A 82 -8.09 6.36 -10.48
N ASN A 83 -8.65 7.13 -9.56
CA ASN A 83 -9.91 6.82 -8.90
C ASN A 83 -11.08 6.72 -9.91
N ALA A 84 -11.09 7.56 -10.95
CA ALA A 84 -12.04 7.45 -12.05
C ALA A 84 -11.92 6.11 -12.80
N VAL A 85 -10.69 5.66 -13.07
CA VAL A 85 -10.41 4.36 -13.71
C VAL A 85 -10.84 3.20 -12.80
N LEU A 86 -10.53 3.28 -11.50
CA LEU A 86 -10.92 2.25 -10.53
C LEU A 86 -12.44 2.13 -10.41
N ARG A 87 -13.14 3.27 -10.34
CA ARG A 87 -14.61 3.31 -10.34
C ARG A 87 -15.18 2.57 -11.54
N ALA A 88 -14.77 2.94 -12.74
CA ALA A 88 -15.25 2.33 -13.98
C ALA A 88 -14.97 0.82 -13.99
N LEU A 89 -13.79 0.40 -13.55
CA LEU A 89 -13.40 -1.01 -13.47
C LEU A 89 -14.28 -1.82 -12.51
N VAL A 90 -14.61 -1.27 -11.33
CA VAL A 90 -15.46 -1.94 -10.33
C VAL A 90 -16.92 -1.99 -10.77
N GLU A 91 -17.45 -0.87 -11.25
CA GLU A 91 -18.83 -0.77 -11.71
C GLU A 91 -19.08 -1.66 -12.93
N ALA A 92 -18.13 -1.75 -13.88
CA ALA A 92 -18.21 -2.66 -15.03
C ALA A 92 -18.21 -4.15 -14.63
N ALA A 93 -17.65 -4.49 -13.46
CA ALA A 93 -17.71 -5.84 -12.90
C ALA A 93 -18.99 -6.11 -12.08
N GLY A 94 -19.89 -5.12 -11.95
CA GLY A 94 -21.09 -5.19 -11.12
C GLY A 94 -20.81 -5.05 -9.62
N GLY A 95 -19.69 -4.45 -9.25
CA GLY A 95 -19.40 -4.04 -7.87
C GLY A 95 -19.84 -2.60 -7.60
N GLU A 96 -19.81 -2.20 -6.33
CA GLU A 96 -20.04 -0.81 -5.92
C GLU A 96 -18.70 -0.18 -5.51
N PHE A 97 -18.37 0.99 -6.07
CA PHE A 97 -17.16 1.73 -5.72
C PHE A 97 -17.49 3.03 -4.99
N VAL A 98 -17.00 3.15 -3.78
CA VAL A 98 -17.17 4.31 -2.92
C VAL A 98 -15.80 4.91 -2.65
N HIS A 99 -15.64 6.21 -2.92
CA HIS A 99 -14.36 6.89 -2.77
C HIS A 99 -14.47 8.01 -1.72
N HIS A 100 -13.47 8.11 -0.86
CA HIS A 100 -13.33 9.19 0.12
C HIS A 100 -12.05 10.00 -0.16
N THR A 101 -12.20 11.29 -0.45
CA THR A 101 -11.09 12.23 -0.72
C THR A 101 -10.72 13.09 0.48
N GLY A 102 -11.52 13.04 1.56
CA GLY A 102 -11.34 13.89 2.74
C GLY A 102 -10.21 13.42 3.67
N THR A 103 -9.70 14.35 4.46
CA THR A 103 -8.88 14.05 5.64
C THR A 103 -9.73 13.27 6.65
N ILE A 104 -9.11 12.30 7.32
CA ILE A 104 -9.80 11.47 8.32
C ILE A 104 -9.37 11.94 9.70
N ASP A 105 -10.31 12.36 10.53
CA ASP A 105 -10.09 12.80 11.91
C ASP A 105 -10.70 11.84 12.95
N ASP A 106 -10.13 11.84 14.15
CA ASP A 106 -10.57 10.98 15.26
C ASP A 106 -11.99 11.30 15.77
N ASP A 107 -12.43 12.55 15.59
CA ASP A 107 -13.74 13.03 16.03
C ASP A 107 -14.88 12.62 15.09
N GLY A 108 -14.58 11.97 13.96
CA GLY A 108 -15.59 11.57 12.98
C GLY A 108 -16.37 12.75 12.40
N ARG A 109 -15.80 13.97 12.45
CA ARG A 109 -16.43 15.18 11.88
C ARG A 109 -16.36 15.22 10.36
N ALA A 110 -15.66 14.28 9.74
CA ALA A 110 -16.14 13.73 8.48
C ALA A 110 -17.46 12.97 8.72
N GLU A 111 -18.58 13.67 8.95
CA GLU A 111 -19.92 13.14 9.30
C GLU A 111 -20.45 12.02 8.37
N GLY A 112 -19.75 11.71 7.28
CA GLY A 112 -20.04 10.59 6.39
C GLY A 112 -19.18 9.33 6.59
N PHE A 113 -17.99 9.38 7.19
CA PHE A 113 -17.02 8.26 7.08
C PHE A 113 -17.53 6.97 7.73
N ALA A 114 -18.13 7.05 8.91
CA ALA A 114 -18.75 5.90 9.57
C ALA A 114 -19.87 5.27 8.72
N ALA A 115 -20.66 6.09 8.01
CA ALA A 115 -21.66 5.61 7.06
C ALA A 115 -21.01 4.95 5.82
N LEU A 116 -19.86 5.44 5.36
CA LEU A 116 -19.09 4.80 4.29
C LEU A 116 -18.61 3.39 4.69
N LEU A 117 -18.32 3.14 5.96
CA LEU A 117 -17.88 1.83 6.43
C LEU A 117 -18.99 0.77 6.47
N SER A 118 -20.25 1.18 6.59
CA SER A 118 -21.39 0.26 6.70
C SER A 118 -21.56 -0.61 5.46
N GLY A 119 -21.50 -1.93 5.57
CA GLY A 119 -21.64 -2.84 4.43
C GLY A 119 -20.46 -2.82 3.44
N ALA A 120 -19.34 -2.15 3.77
CA ALA A 120 -18.12 -2.26 2.98
C ALA A 120 -17.58 -3.69 3.04
N TYR A 121 -17.40 -4.33 1.88
CA TYR A 121 -16.69 -5.61 1.77
C TYR A 121 -15.25 -5.45 2.28
N ARG A 122 -14.60 -4.37 1.83
CA ARG A 122 -13.27 -3.99 2.30
C ARG A 122 -12.99 -2.51 2.02
N VAL A 123 -12.29 -1.88 2.93
CA VAL A 123 -11.69 -0.56 2.77
C VAL A 123 -10.26 -0.73 2.25
N LEU A 124 -9.92 -0.04 1.17
CA LEU A 124 -8.60 -0.04 0.55
C LEU A 124 -7.99 1.36 0.66
N CYS A 125 -6.75 1.45 1.14
CA CYS A 125 -6.07 2.72 1.34
C CYS A 125 -4.64 2.68 0.78
N PRO A 126 -4.31 3.36 -0.33
CA PRO A 126 -2.94 3.62 -0.72
C PRO A 126 -2.16 4.41 0.35
N LEU A 127 -0.91 4.03 0.58
CA LEU A 127 -0.05 4.65 1.59
C LEU A 127 0.89 5.74 1.04
N ASP A 128 0.91 5.98 -0.27
CA ASP A 128 1.81 6.96 -0.90
C ASP A 128 1.32 8.41 -0.82
N LEU A 129 0.05 8.64 -0.46
CA LEU A 129 -0.57 9.96 -0.44
C LEU A 129 -1.35 10.29 0.84
N ILE A 130 -1.56 9.32 1.73
CA ILE A 130 -2.25 9.56 3.00
C ILE A 130 -1.26 10.08 4.04
N ASP A 131 -1.64 11.13 4.79
CA ASP A 131 -0.83 11.61 5.89
C ASP A 131 -0.89 10.65 7.11
N PRO A 132 0.13 10.67 7.99
CA PRO A 132 0.21 9.76 9.12
C PRO A 132 -1.00 9.82 10.07
N ASP A 133 -1.55 11.01 10.31
CA ASP A 133 -2.63 11.23 11.27
C ASP A 133 -3.95 10.65 10.71
N SER A 134 -4.26 10.92 9.44
CA SER A 134 -5.38 10.31 8.72
C SER A 134 -5.28 8.78 8.70
N LEU A 135 -4.08 8.22 8.56
CA LEU A 135 -3.89 6.76 8.60
C LEU A 135 -4.17 6.19 10.00
N VAL A 136 -3.74 6.86 11.06
CA VAL A 136 -4.04 6.46 12.44
C VAL A 136 -5.55 6.52 12.70
N ALA A 137 -6.20 7.62 12.30
CA ALA A 137 -7.65 7.78 12.43
C ALA A 137 -8.42 6.72 11.61
N LEU A 138 -8.03 6.47 10.36
CA LEU A 138 -8.59 5.41 9.52
C LEU A 138 -8.54 4.05 10.22
N ARG A 139 -7.38 3.69 10.78
CA ARG A 139 -7.19 2.42 11.49
C ARG A 139 -8.12 2.30 12.70
N ARG A 140 -8.24 3.38 13.47
CA ARG A 140 -9.12 3.43 14.65
C ARG A 140 -10.59 3.31 14.26
N LEU A 141 -11.03 4.01 13.22
CA LEU A 141 -12.41 3.97 12.73
C LEU A 141 -12.75 2.59 12.15
N CYS A 142 -11.90 2.02 11.30
CA CYS A 142 -12.10 0.66 10.78
C CYS A 142 -12.16 -0.38 11.90
N ALA A 143 -11.29 -0.26 12.93
CA ALA A 143 -11.33 -1.15 14.09
C ALA A 143 -12.63 -0.98 14.89
N ARG A 144 -13.06 0.26 15.17
CA ARG A 144 -14.29 0.57 15.91
C ARG A 144 -15.54 0.01 15.22
N HIS A 145 -15.62 0.15 13.91
CA HIS A 145 -16.75 -0.31 13.10
C HIS A 145 -16.61 -1.76 12.62
N ARG A 146 -15.55 -2.47 13.01
CA ARG A 146 -15.20 -3.82 12.55
C ARG A 146 -15.18 -3.94 11.01
N ALA A 147 -14.82 -2.85 10.33
CA ALA A 147 -14.71 -2.81 8.88
C ALA A 147 -13.36 -3.40 8.44
N PRO A 148 -13.33 -4.47 7.63
CA PRO A 148 -12.09 -5.01 7.10
C PRO A 148 -11.40 -3.95 6.24
N TRP A 149 -10.11 -3.72 6.47
CA TRP A 149 -9.32 -2.81 5.64
C TRP A 149 -7.98 -3.41 5.22
N SER A 150 -7.42 -2.87 4.15
CA SER A 150 -6.09 -3.24 3.65
C SER A 150 -5.35 -2.03 3.09
N ALA A 151 -4.10 -1.89 3.49
CA ALA A 151 -3.18 -0.94 2.91
C ALA A 151 -2.76 -1.38 1.50
N LEU A 152 -2.63 -0.41 0.61
CA LEU A 152 -2.03 -0.58 -0.72
C LEU A 152 -0.71 0.17 -0.77
N ARG A 153 0.25 -0.35 -1.54
CA ARG A 153 1.56 0.27 -1.69
C ARG A 153 1.49 1.64 -2.35
N SER A 154 0.62 1.78 -3.35
CA SER A 154 0.55 2.97 -4.19
C SER A 154 -0.84 3.25 -4.73
N SER A 155 -1.05 4.50 -5.14
CA SER A 155 -2.23 4.97 -5.84
C SER A 155 -2.17 4.60 -7.32
N SER A 156 -2.30 3.30 -7.62
CA SER A 156 -2.22 2.74 -8.98
C SER A 156 -3.25 1.63 -9.20
N VAL A 157 -3.57 1.37 -10.48
CA VAL A 157 -4.46 0.27 -10.89
C VAL A 157 -3.88 -1.09 -10.49
N THR A 158 -2.59 -1.31 -10.68
CA THR A 158 -1.89 -2.56 -10.31
C THR A 158 -1.99 -2.85 -8.82
N SER A 159 -1.68 -1.87 -7.95
CA SER A 159 -1.78 -2.05 -6.50
C SER A 159 -3.24 -2.28 -6.07
N PHE A 160 -4.21 -1.64 -6.73
CA PHE A 160 -5.63 -1.89 -6.49
C PHE A 160 -6.03 -3.34 -6.83
N ILE A 161 -5.72 -3.81 -8.04
CA ILE A 161 -6.03 -5.18 -8.50
C ILE A 161 -5.38 -6.21 -7.55
N ALA A 162 -4.11 -6.03 -7.22
CA ALA A 162 -3.41 -6.91 -6.29
C ALA A 162 -4.08 -6.91 -4.90
N GLY A 163 -4.53 -5.74 -4.42
CA GLY A 163 -5.28 -5.62 -3.17
C GLY A 163 -6.62 -6.35 -3.19
N VAL A 164 -7.39 -6.17 -4.27
CA VAL A 164 -8.69 -6.83 -4.49
C VAL A 164 -8.55 -8.36 -4.51
N LEU A 165 -7.54 -8.88 -5.22
CA LEU A 165 -7.34 -10.33 -5.33
C LEU A 165 -6.82 -10.97 -4.04
N ARG A 166 -6.10 -10.20 -3.21
CA ARG A 166 -5.67 -10.64 -1.87
C ARG A 166 -6.77 -10.51 -0.81
N ALA A 167 -7.79 -9.69 -1.07
CA ALA A 167 -8.87 -9.45 -0.13
C ALA A 167 -9.71 -10.72 0.07
N ARG A 168 -9.32 -11.49 1.08
CA ARG A 168 -10.12 -12.62 1.53
C ARG A 168 -11.44 -12.10 2.10
N PRO A 169 -12.56 -12.81 1.87
CA PRO A 169 -13.80 -12.51 2.57
C PRO A 169 -13.52 -12.55 4.07
N ALA A 170 -14.02 -11.56 4.81
CA ALA A 170 -14.04 -11.67 6.25
C ALA A 170 -14.79 -12.97 6.60
N GLN A 171 -14.24 -13.80 7.48
CA GLN A 171 -14.96 -14.99 7.95
C GLN A 171 -16.35 -14.54 8.39
N PRO A 172 -17.43 -15.18 7.91
CA PRO A 172 -18.79 -14.75 8.22
C PRO A 172 -19.02 -14.93 9.72
N HIS A 173 -18.77 -13.88 10.50
CA HIS A 173 -19.24 -13.78 11.87
C HIS A 173 -20.69 -13.33 11.78
N GLY A 174 -21.58 -14.31 11.64
CA GLY A 174 -23.02 -14.18 11.84
C GLY A 174 -23.65 -12.97 11.18
N VAL A 175 -23.92 -13.04 9.87
CA VAL A 175 -25.06 -12.29 9.34
C VAL A 175 -26.27 -12.91 10.02
N VAL A 176 -26.76 -12.28 11.08
CA VAL A 176 -28.11 -12.52 11.57
C VAL A 176 -28.98 -12.11 10.39
N ALA A 177 -29.48 -13.10 9.65
CA ALA A 177 -30.51 -12.89 8.66
C ALA A 177 -31.59 -12.06 9.37
N ALA A 178 -31.85 -10.85 8.89
CA ALA A 178 -32.93 -10.04 9.41
C ALA A 178 -34.19 -10.91 9.33
N SER A 179 -34.66 -11.39 10.48
CA SER A 179 -35.85 -12.21 10.54
C SER A 179 -36.98 -11.32 10.04
N ARG A 180 -37.55 -11.69 8.90
CA ARG A 180 -38.78 -11.08 8.37
C ARG A 180 -39.99 -11.54 9.18
N PHE A 181 -39.87 -11.56 10.50
CA PHE A 181 -40.95 -11.88 11.41
C PHE A 181 -41.46 -10.59 12.03
N CYS A 182 -42.00 -9.71 11.19
CA CYS A 182 -43.00 -8.77 11.64
C CYS A 182 -44.25 -9.60 11.99
N LEU A 183 -44.37 -10.02 13.25
CA LEU A 183 -45.66 -10.41 13.80
C LEU A 183 -46.53 -9.15 13.83
N ARG A 184 -47.30 -9.03 12.76
CA ARG A 184 -48.47 -8.18 12.68
C ARG A 184 -49.56 -8.85 13.53
N HIS A 185 -50.14 -8.04 14.42
CA HIS A 185 -51.43 -8.20 15.13
C HIS A 185 -51.50 -8.96 16.45
N GLY A 186 -52.25 -8.31 17.36
CA GLY A 186 -52.61 -8.66 18.73
C GLY A 186 -53.01 -7.39 19.44
#